data_AF-A0A914VY04-F1
#
_entry.id   AF-A0A914VY04-F1
#
_cell.length_a   1.000
_cell.length_b   1.000
_cell.length_c   1.000
_cell.angle_alpha   90.00
_cell.angle_beta   90.00
_cell.angle_gamma   90.00
#
_symmetry.space_group_name_H-M   'P 1'
#
loop_
_entity.id
_entity.type
_entity.pdbx_description
1 polymer ?
#
loop_
_entity_poly.entity_id
_entity_poly.type
_entity_poly.pdbx_seq_one_letter_code
_entity_poly.pdbx_strand_id
1 'polypeptide(L)'
;MEKEEKTAVKVREKWGHKIDFILSCLGYAVGLGNIWRFPYLCGRNGGAAFLIPYFLMMIFAGFPVFYLELALGQYTSLTPHLLYRRMSPIFTGVGYTMLTVSAYTVIYYNIIIAWSLYYFCASFQGVIGDLPWRFCNNTWNTDECYDDKREKECSIGEYYFKGNCYNETVANTMRAKPEQTIAQFVRNGTWQRETAAQQYNKYYVLNEAVGIEGIGWPKGDLVCALLGAWILVFFCLVKGIKSSGKVVYFTATFPYFLLIILCIRGNLLPGAGDGIDFFIVPNMSILASSQPWIDAAHQIFFSLSMGGGSLTTLASYNKFNNNLMRDTLIVVLGNSVTSILAGFTIFPIIGYIAKAVYPEKSARDRVSIFAKSGTTLAFVAYPDALDRLPTPWIWCLLFFFMLILLGIDSQFVVVEVLVTAIVDQFPQLRQFRKKTIVLFSVCLMSFTFGLLLTTPIGTYVLTLVDTYAGGIPLLIACLVEVIMVAYVYGYKRFIGNIKEMMGKPPNRVWKLLGYPVNPFWWICWIAITPALLLVSI
;
A
#
# COMPACT_ATOMS: atom_id res chain seq x y z
N MET A 1 22.13 33.22 32.90
CA MET A 1 22.33 32.75 31.51
C MET A 1 21.89 31.30 31.30
N GLU A 2 22.28 30.31 32.13
CA GLU A 2 21.88 28.89 31.91
C GLU A 2 20.41 28.54 32.27
N LYS A 3 19.69 29.45 32.94
CA LYS A 3 18.26 29.29 33.28
C LYS A 3 17.29 29.95 32.28
N GLU A 4 17.75 30.88 31.45
CA GLU A 4 16.88 31.58 30.46
C GLU A 4 16.75 30.81 29.14
N GLU A 5 17.62 29.84 28.88
CA GLU A 5 17.53 29.00 27.67
C GLU A 5 16.41 27.94 27.73
N LYS A 6 15.80 27.72 28.91
CA LYS A 6 14.77 26.68 29.11
C LYS A 6 13.35 27.08 28.68
N THR A 7 13.11 28.37 28.40
CA THR A 7 11.78 28.92 28.05
C THR A 7 11.64 29.36 26.60
N ALA A 8 12.71 29.34 25.80
CA ALA A 8 12.61 29.62 24.37
C ALA A 8 11.88 28.48 23.65
N VAL A 9 10.73 28.79 23.03
CA VAL A 9 9.97 27.83 22.22
C VAL A 9 10.85 27.42 21.04
N LYS A 10 11.20 26.12 20.96
CA LYS A 10 12.06 25.59 19.90
C LYS A 10 11.39 25.85 18.54
N VAL A 11 12.17 26.38 17.59
CA VAL A 11 11.74 26.61 16.21
C VAL A 11 11.48 25.28 15.51
N ARG A 12 10.53 25.26 14.57
CA ARG A 12 10.20 24.07 13.75
C ARG A 12 11.46 23.57 13.04
N GLU A 13 11.62 22.26 13.01
CA GLU A 13 12.73 21.61 12.30
C GLU A 13 12.58 21.79 10.78
N LYS A 14 13.68 21.67 10.04
CA LYS A 14 13.68 21.69 8.57
C LYS A 14 14.43 20.48 8.04
N TRP A 15 14.12 20.07 6.81
CA TRP A 15 14.87 19.03 6.11
C TRP A 15 16.37 19.34 6.05
N GLY A 16 17.22 18.33 6.22
CA GLY A 16 18.67 18.49 6.14
C GLY A 16 19.12 18.78 4.72
N HIS A 17 18.73 17.89 3.80
CA HIS A 17 18.96 18.02 2.37
C HIS A 17 17.65 17.93 1.59
N LYS A 18 17.65 18.49 0.37
CA LYS A 18 16.47 18.45 -0.52
C LYS A 18 16.09 17.01 -0.93
N ILE A 19 17.09 16.13 -1.08
CA ILE A 19 16.84 14.74 -1.42
C ILE A 19 16.17 13.97 -0.27
N ASP A 20 16.43 14.33 1.00
CA ASP A 20 15.72 13.75 2.15
C ASP A 20 14.20 13.91 1.96
N PHE A 21 13.75 15.12 1.61
CA PHE A 21 12.34 15.44 1.34
C PHE A 21 11.79 14.68 0.13
N ILE A 22 12.48 14.71 -1.00
CA ILE A 22 12.00 14.05 -2.24
C ILE A 22 11.86 12.55 -2.01
N LEU A 23 12.85 11.91 -1.39
CA LEU A 23 12.79 10.48 -1.09
C LEU A 23 11.69 10.19 -0.08
N SER A 24 11.48 11.02 0.95
CA SER A 24 10.37 10.83 1.89
C SER A 24 9.00 10.93 1.21
N CYS A 25 8.82 11.88 0.28
CA CYS A 25 7.59 11.96 -0.51
C CYS A 25 7.44 10.78 -1.47
N LEU A 26 8.53 10.31 -2.08
CA LEU A 26 8.52 9.16 -2.98
C LEU A 26 8.23 7.87 -2.23
N GLY A 27 8.86 7.61 -1.08
CA GLY A 27 8.57 6.45 -0.23
C GLY A 27 7.18 6.51 0.40
N TYR A 28 6.62 7.70 0.60
CA TYR A 28 5.22 7.86 1.00
C TYR A 28 4.25 7.49 -0.13
N ALA A 29 4.52 7.95 -1.36
CA ALA A 29 3.68 7.68 -2.52
C ALA A 29 3.82 6.23 -3.02
N VAL A 30 5.03 5.67 -2.96
CA VAL A 30 5.30 4.29 -3.37
C VAL A 30 5.13 3.38 -2.16
N GLY A 31 3.98 2.72 -2.11
CA GLY A 31 3.64 1.81 -1.02
C GLY A 31 3.16 0.45 -1.52
N LEU A 32 2.52 -0.27 -0.60
CA LEU A 32 2.00 -1.61 -0.86
C LEU A 32 0.92 -1.63 -1.96
N GLY A 33 0.18 -0.52 -2.11
CA GLY A 33 -0.81 -0.34 -3.18
C GLY A 33 -0.23 -0.40 -4.59
N ASN A 34 1.04 -0.01 -4.79
CA ASN A 34 1.70 -0.11 -6.09
C ASN A 34 2.01 -1.57 -6.46
N ILE A 35 2.26 -2.43 -5.47
CA ILE A 35 2.64 -3.82 -5.68
C ILE A 35 1.44 -4.72 -5.94
N TRP A 36 0.36 -4.59 -5.18
CA TRP A 36 -0.77 -5.52 -5.31
C TRP A 36 -2.05 -4.90 -5.85
N ARG A 37 -2.33 -3.62 -5.59
CA ARG A 37 -3.61 -3.01 -5.96
C ARG A 37 -3.59 -2.55 -7.41
N PHE A 38 -2.54 -1.84 -7.81
CA PHE A 38 -2.41 -1.35 -9.18
C PHE A 38 -2.39 -2.48 -10.23
N PRO A 39 -1.56 -3.55 -10.09
CA PRO A 39 -1.57 -4.63 -11.07
C PRO A 39 -2.94 -5.29 -11.18
N TYR A 40 -3.58 -5.59 -10.04
CA TYR A 40 -4.94 -6.13 -10.01
C TYR A 40 -5.96 -5.27 -10.77
N LEU A 41 -6.00 -3.95 -10.48
CA LEU A 41 -6.92 -3.04 -11.14
C LEU A 41 -6.65 -2.94 -12.65
N CYS A 42 -5.38 -2.89 -13.05
CA CYS A 42 -4.99 -2.89 -14.46
C CYS A 42 -5.52 -4.14 -15.17
N GLY A 43 -5.26 -5.32 -14.60
CA GLY A 43 -5.73 -6.59 -15.17
C GLY A 43 -7.26 -6.72 -15.25
N ARG A 44 -7.97 -6.31 -14.20
CA ARG A 44 -9.43 -6.32 -14.14
C ARG A 44 -10.05 -5.36 -15.16
N ASN A 45 -9.47 -4.18 -15.33
CA ASN A 45 -10.02 -3.10 -16.14
C ASN A 45 -9.46 -3.08 -17.58
N GLY A 46 -9.18 -4.25 -18.14
CA GLY A 46 -8.83 -4.40 -19.56
C GLY A 46 -7.35 -4.27 -19.89
N GLY A 47 -6.45 -4.56 -18.94
CA GLY A 47 -5.01 -4.55 -19.15
C GLY A 47 -4.51 -3.14 -19.46
N ALA A 48 -3.64 -3.00 -20.47
CA ALA A 48 -3.07 -1.72 -20.86
C ALA A 48 -4.11 -0.63 -21.22
N ALA A 49 -5.35 -1.00 -21.55
CA ALA A 49 -6.43 -0.02 -21.76
C ALA A 49 -6.67 0.84 -20.51
N PHE A 50 -6.50 0.28 -19.30
CA PHE A 50 -6.62 0.99 -18.02
C PHE A 50 -5.57 2.08 -17.82
N LEU A 51 -4.43 2.01 -18.51
CA LEU A 51 -3.39 3.05 -18.41
C LEU A 51 -3.89 4.40 -18.95
N ILE A 52 -4.85 4.40 -19.89
CA ILE A 52 -5.45 5.62 -20.44
C ILE A 52 -6.19 6.41 -19.34
N PRO A 53 -7.24 5.88 -18.68
CA PRO A 53 -7.90 6.59 -17.60
C PRO A 53 -6.95 6.87 -16.44
N TYR A 54 -6.01 5.97 -16.13
CA TYR A 54 -5.00 6.19 -15.09
C TYR A 54 -4.13 7.44 -15.35
N PHE A 55 -3.54 7.58 -16.54
CA PHE A 55 -2.70 8.74 -16.86
C PHE A 55 -3.52 10.03 -17.03
N LEU A 56 -4.75 9.96 -17.52
CA LEU A 56 -5.63 11.13 -17.58
C LEU A 56 -5.98 11.62 -16.17
N MET A 57 -6.38 10.71 -15.27
CA MET A 57 -6.63 11.06 -13.87
C MET A 57 -5.37 11.57 -13.16
N MET A 58 -4.20 11.01 -13.47
CA MET A 58 -2.91 11.50 -12.97
C MET A 58 -2.65 12.95 -13.41
N ILE A 59 -2.81 13.27 -14.69
CA ILE A 59 -2.50 14.60 -15.23
C ILE A 59 -3.52 15.64 -14.77
N PHE A 60 -4.81 15.32 -14.80
CA PHE A 60 -5.88 16.30 -14.60
C PHE A 60 -6.41 16.39 -13.17
N ALA A 61 -6.15 15.38 -12.32
CA ALA A 61 -6.56 15.40 -10.92
C ALA A 61 -5.37 15.19 -9.96
N GLY A 62 -4.60 14.13 -10.15
CA GLY A 62 -3.49 13.79 -9.25
C GLY A 62 -2.42 14.86 -9.15
N PHE A 63 -1.85 15.26 -10.28
CA PHE A 63 -0.76 16.25 -10.33
C PHE A 63 -1.19 17.64 -9.82
N PRO A 64 -2.38 18.18 -10.19
CA PRO A 64 -2.91 19.41 -9.60
C PRO A 64 -3.13 19.36 -8.09
N VAL A 65 -3.73 18.30 -7.55
CA VAL A 65 -3.99 18.20 -6.10
C VAL A 65 -2.69 18.02 -5.33
N PHE A 66 -1.80 17.15 -5.81
CA PHE A 66 -0.49 16.92 -5.19
C PHE A 66 0.35 18.20 -5.12
N TYR A 67 0.38 18.97 -6.22
CA TYR A 67 1.09 20.25 -6.25
C TYR A 67 0.48 21.28 -5.30
N LEU A 68 -0.86 21.31 -5.20
CA LEU A 68 -1.61 22.20 -4.32
C LEU A 68 -1.29 21.92 -2.84
N GLU A 69 -1.35 20.66 -2.40
CA GLU A 69 -1.04 20.27 -1.01
C GLU A 69 0.41 20.64 -0.62
N LEU A 70 1.37 20.33 -1.49
CA LEU A 70 2.77 20.69 -1.22
C LEU A 70 2.97 22.21 -1.15
N ALA A 71 2.29 22.97 -2.00
CA ALA A 71 2.37 24.44 -2.00
C ALA A 71 1.77 25.03 -0.72
N LEU A 72 0.60 24.53 -0.29
CA LEU A 72 -0.04 24.93 0.96
C LEU A 72 0.85 24.65 2.18
N GLY A 73 1.41 23.45 2.26
CA GLY A 73 2.30 23.06 3.35
C GLY A 73 3.57 23.92 3.41
N GLN A 74 4.27 24.08 2.28
CA GLN A 74 5.52 24.85 2.23
C GLN A 74 5.32 26.33 2.53
N TYR A 75 4.24 26.94 2.00
CA TYR A 75 3.97 28.36 2.19
C TYR A 75 3.61 28.67 3.65
N THR A 76 2.74 27.86 4.26
CA THR A 76 2.24 28.14 5.61
C THR A 76 3.16 27.65 6.72
N SER A 77 3.97 26.61 6.46
CA SER A 77 4.76 25.92 7.49
C SER A 77 3.91 25.42 8.67
N LEU A 78 2.68 24.99 8.40
CA LEU A 78 1.70 24.48 9.37
C LEU A 78 1.16 23.12 8.96
N THR A 79 0.67 22.37 9.96
CA THR A 79 -0.14 21.15 9.73
C THR A 79 -1.56 21.47 9.24
N PRO A 80 -2.24 20.52 8.58
CA PRO A 80 -3.57 20.73 7.96
C PRO A 80 -4.62 21.40 8.85
N HIS A 81 -4.83 20.93 10.07
CA HIS A 81 -5.85 21.48 10.99
C HIS A 81 -5.64 22.96 11.35
N LEU A 82 -4.39 23.41 11.49
CA LEU A 82 -4.06 24.82 11.72
C LEU A 82 -4.09 25.64 10.43
N LEU A 83 -3.68 25.02 9.31
CA LEU A 83 -3.68 25.63 7.99
C LEU A 83 -5.10 26.06 7.60
N TYR A 84 -6.06 25.14 7.61
CA TYR A 84 -7.42 25.47 7.21
C TYR A 84 -8.10 26.42 8.20
N ARG A 85 -7.81 26.31 9.50
CA ARG A 85 -8.30 27.26 10.51
C ARG A 85 -7.83 28.70 10.23
N ARG A 86 -6.60 28.89 9.75
CA ARG A 86 -6.06 30.21 9.38
C ARG A 86 -6.56 30.71 8.02
N MET A 87 -6.84 29.80 7.09
CA MET A 87 -7.39 30.16 5.78
C MET A 87 -8.86 30.56 5.88
N SER A 88 -9.68 29.77 6.57
CA SER A 88 -11.09 30.07 6.85
C SER A 88 -11.57 29.29 8.08
N PRO A 89 -11.98 29.97 9.17
CA PRO A 89 -12.42 29.31 10.40
C PRO A 89 -13.56 28.30 10.21
N ILE A 90 -14.46 28.54 9.23
CA ILE A 90 -15.61 27.67 8.93
C ILE A 90 -15.14 26.28 8.44
N PHE A 91 -14.01 26.22 7.74
CA PHE A 91 -13.49 25.00 7.13
C PHE A 91 -12.41 24.30 7.96
N THR A 92 -12.34 24.63 9.26
CA THR A 92 -11.44 23.95 10.20
C THR A 92 -11.67 22.43 10.21
N GLY A 93 -12.90 21.98 9.95
CA GLY A 93 -13.27 20.56 9.86
C GLY A 93 -12.45 19.76 8.85
N VAL A 94 -12.06 20.36 7.71
CA VAL A 94 -11.29 19.68 6.66
C VAL A 94 -9.99 19.12 7.21
N GLY A 95 -9.25 19.94 7.96
CA GLY A 95 -7.98 19.51 8.54
C GLY A 95 -8.15 18.46 9.64
N TYR A 96 -9.25 18.49 10.41
CA TYR A 96 -9.55 17.42 11.37
C TYR A 96 -9.93 16.12 10.67
N THR A 97 -10.69 16.17 9.56
CA THR A 97 -10.97 14.98 8.74
C THR A 97 -9.68 14.32 8.25
N MET A 98 -8.73 15.11 7.74
CA MET A 98 -7.41 14.60 7.32
C MET A 98 -6.66 13.90 8.46
N LEU A 99 -6.69 14.47 9.68
CA LEU A 99 -6.08 13.84 10.86
C LEU A 99 -6.80 12.56 11.28
N THR A 100 -8.12 12.51 11.21
CA THR A 100 -8.91 11.31 11.53
C THR A 100 -8.63 10.18 10.54
N VAL A 101 -8.58 10.48 9.23
CA VAL A 101 -8.23 9.47 8.21
C VAL A 101 -6.80 8.97 8.43
N SER A 102 -5.87 9.86 8.76
CA SER A 102 -4.51 9.49 9.14
C SER A 102 -4.48 8.58 10.38
N ALA A 103 -5.30 8.86 11.40
CA ALA A 103 -5.38 8.05 12.62
C ALA A 103 -5.87 6.62 12.35
N TYR A 104 -6.88 6.44 11.49
CA TYR A 104 -7.32 5.11 11.07
C TYR A 104 -6.27 4.39 10.24
N THR A 105 -5.64 5.11 9.31
CA THR A 105 -4.57 4.56 8.44
C THR A 105 -3.40 4.03 9.24
N VAL A 106 -2.96 4.77 10.24
CA VAL A 106 -1.87 4.36 11.14
C VAL A 106 -2.14 3.03 11.84
N ILE A 107 -3.41 2.73 12.17
CA ILE A 107 -3.79 1.51 12.88
C ILE A 107 -3.75 0.30 11.95
N TYR A 108 -4.49 0.33 10.83
CA TYR A 108 -4.61 -0.84 9.96
C TYR A 108 -3.36 -1.07 9.10
N TYR A 109 -2.66 -0.01 8.70
CA TYR A 109 -1.48 -0.14 7.83
C TYR A 109 -0.32 -0.82 8.58
N ASN A 110 -0.18 -0.57 9.88
CA ASN A 110 0.85 -1.24 10.68
C ASN A 110 0.59 -2.73 10.91
N ILE A 111 -0.67 -3.18 10.81
CA ILE A 111 -1.01 -4.62 10.85
C ILE A 111 -0.46 -5.34 9.63
N ILE A 112 -0.48 -4.69 8.47
CA ILE A 112 0.09 -5.26 7.25
C ILE A 112 1.62 -5.37 7.35
N ILE A 113 2.28 -4.41 7.99
CA ILE A 113 3.71 -4.49 8.34
C ILE A 113 3.96 -5.63 9.33
N ALA A 114 3.10 -5.80 10.34
CA ALA A 114 3.18 -6.89 11.30
C ALA A 114 3.05 -8.26 10.63
N TRP A 115 2.10 -8.45 9.71
CA TRP A 115 2.00 -9.67 8.93
C TRP A 115 3.25 -9.90 8.07
N SER A 116 3.77 -8.84 7.43
CA SER A 116 5.02 -8.93 6.67
C SER A 116 6.21 -9.35 7.54
N LEU A 117 6.31 -8.81 8.76
CA LEU A 117 7.33 -9.18 9.75
C LEU A 117 7.18 -10.64 10.20
N TYR A 118 5.94 -11.09 10.43
CA TYR A 118 5.66 -12.49 10.77
C TYR A 118 6.14 -13.44 9.66
N TYR A 119 5.76 -13.18 8.40
CA TYR A 119 6.16 -14.01 7.27
C TYR A 119 7.66 -13.92 6.96
N PHE A 120 8.29 -12.76 7.19
CA PHE A 120 9.74 -12.61 7.11
C PHE A 120 10.45 -13.53 8.12
N CYS A 121 10.00 -13.53 9.37
CA CYS A 121 10.52 -14.43 10.40
C CYS A 121 10.24 -15.90 10.08
N ALA A 122 9.03 -16.23 9.60
CA ALA A 122 8.66 -17.59 9.21
C ALA A 122 9.49 -18.12 8.03
N SER A 123 9.96 -17.24 7.13
CA SER A 123 10.80 -17.62 5.98
C SER A 123 12.17 -18.19 6.39
N PHE A 124 12.68 -17.86 7.59
CA PHE A 124 13.93 -18.45 8.10
C PHE A 124 13.81 -19.95 8.40
N GLN A 125 12.61 -20.48 8.60
CA GLN A 125 12.41 -21.93 8.79
C GLN A 125 12.85 -22.71 7.55
N GLY A 126 12.75 -22.10 6.36
CA GLY A 126 13.22 -22.69 5.10
C GLY A 126 14.75 -22.80 4.96
N VAL A 127 15.54 -22.29 5.92
CA VAL A 127 17.00 -22.50 5.98
C VAL A 127 17.34 -23.89 6.48
N ILE A 128 16.56 -24.39 7.46
CA ILE A 128 16.82 -25.67 8.15
C ILE A 128 15.91 -26.78 7.62
N GLY A 129 14.69 -26.43 7.19
CA GLY A 129 13.72 -27.36 6.63
C GLY A 129 12.97 -26.74 5.46
N ASP A 130 11.67 -26.98 5.41
CA ASP A 130 10.78 -26.45 4.37
C ASP A 130 10.00 -25.23 4.85
N LEU A 131 9.50 -24.45 3.89
CA LEU A 131 8.62 -23.33 4.19
C LEU A 131 7.28 -23.83 4.78
N PRO A 132 6.70 -23.14 5.78
CA PRO A 132 5.46 -23.60 6.44
C PRO A 132 4.25 -23.75 5.51
N TRP A 133 4.22 -22.95 4.45
CA TRP A 133 3.15 -22.94 3.45
C TRP A 133 3.42 -23.83 2.23
N ARG A 134 4.46 -24.68 2.28
CA ARG A 134 4.88 -25.51 1.15
C ARG A 134 4.01 -26.76 0.95
N PHE A 135 3.62 -27.43 2.03
CA PHE A 135 2.94 -28.72 1.97
C PHE A 135 1.60 -28.70 2.71
N CYS A 136 0.72 -29.63 2.32
CA CYS A 136 -0.57 -29.87 2.98
C CYS A 136 -0.50 -30.79 4.22
N ASN A 137 0.68 -31.23 4.63
CA ASN A 137 0.87 -32.18 5.73
C ASN A 137 1.11 -31.48 7.08
N ASN A 138 0.30 -30.47 7.41
CA ASN A 138 0.37 -29.78 8.69
C ASN A 138 -0.92 -29.93 9.50
N THR A 139 -0.85 -29.64 10.79
CA THR A 139 -1.99 -29.77 11.72
C THR A 139 -3.13 -28.80 11.42
N TRP A 140 -2.86 -27.68 10.76
CA TRP A 140 -3.86 -26.68 10.36
C TRP A 140 -4.49 -26.96 9.00
N ASN A 141 -3.97 -27.93 8.24
CA ASN A 141 -4.49 -28.21 6.91
C ASN A 141 -5.77 -29.06 6.98
N THR A 142 -6.80 -28.61 6.27
CA THR A 142 -8.05 -29.36 6.11
C THR A 142 -7.94 -30.38 4.98
N ASP A 143 -8.95 -31.23 4.84
CA ASP A 143 -9.01 -32.25 3.79
C ASP A 143 -9.19 -31.67 2.38
N GLU A 144 -9.44 -30.36 2.27
CA GLU A 144 -9.56 -29.60 1.02
C GLU A 144 -8.22 -29.00 0.55
N CYS A 145 -7.13 -29.26 1.28
CA CYS A 145 -5.80 -28.75 0.95
C CYS A 145 -5.23 -29.38 -0.31
N TYR A 146 -4.70 -28.54 -1.18
CA TYR A 146 -4.17 -28.90 -2.48
C TYR A 146 -2.69 -28.50 -2.65
N ASP A 147 -1.88 -29.46 -3.12
CA ASP A 147 -0.44 -29.32 -3.43
C ASP A 147 -0.18 -29.87 -4.85
N ASP A 148 0.02 -28.95 -5.79
CA ASP A 148 0.25 -29.24 -7.21
C ASP A 148 1.57 -30.00 -7.45
N LYS A 149 2.62 -29.78 -6.64
CA LYS A 149 3.90 -30.47 -6.84
C LYS A 149 3.77 -31.96 -6.55
N ARG A 150 3.10 -32.30 -5.43
CA ARG A 150 2.87 -33.69 -5.05
C ARG A 150 1.83 -34.39 -5.93
N GLU A 151 0.80 -33.69 -6.42
CA GLU A 151 -0.16 -34.30 -7.36
C GLU A 151 0.54 -34.72 -8.67
N LYS A 152 1.49 -33.92 -9.17
CA LYS A 152 2.28 -34.26 -10.38
C LYS A 152 3.26 -35.41 -10.18
N GLU A 153 3.62 -35.72 -8.93
CA GLU A 153 4.45 -36.88 -8.58
C GLU A 153 3.63 -38.17 -8.49
N CYS A 154 2.29 -38.09 -8.41
CA CYS A 154 1.43 -39.27 -8.36
C CYS A 154 1.47 -40.04 -9.70
N SER A 155 1.47 -41.38 -9.60
CA SER A 155 1.45 -42.25 -10.77
C SER A 155 0.09 -42.24 -11.47
N ILE A 156 0.07 -42.57 -12.76
CA ILE A 156 -1.17 -42.67 -13.54
C ILE A 156 -2.11 -43.70 -12.90
N GLY A 157 -3.29 -43.27 -12.45
CA GLY A 157 -4.28 -44.12 -11.76
C GLY A 157 -4.35 -43.94 -10.24
N GLU A 158 -3.47 -43.13 -9.65
CA GLU A 158 -3.54 -42.75 -8.24
C GLU A 158 -4.43 -41.51 -8.02
N TYR A 159 -5.05 -41.45 -6.84
CA TYR A 159 -5.83 -40.31 -6.35
C TYR A 159 -5.01 -39.48 -5.37
N TYR A 160 -4.81 -38.20 -5.68
CA TYR A 160 -4.19 -37.27 -4.74
C TYR A 160 -5.18 -36.85 -3.64
N PHE A 161 -4.76 -36.96 -2.37
CA PHE A 161 -5.51 -36.45 -1.22
C PHE A 161 -4.58 -36.04 -0.08
N LYS A 162 -4.73 -34.80 0.43
CA LYS A 162 -4.00 -34.26 1.59
C LYS A 162 -2.47 -34.47 1.55
N GLY A 163 -1.86 -34.23 0.40
CA GLY A 163 -0.41 -34.36 0.21
C GLY A 163 0.09 -35.80 -0.02
N ASN A 164 -0.79 -36.80 -0.14
CA ASN A 164 -0.41 -38.18 -0.40
C ASN A 164 -1.12 -38.72 -1.66
N CYS A 165 -0.46 -39.65 -2.35
CA CYS A 165 -1.03 -40.38 -3.48
C CYS A 165 -1.59 -41.72 -3.00
N TYR A 166 -2.83 -42.02 -3.37
CA TYR A 166 -3.52 -43.24 -2.99
C TYR A 166 -3.87 -44.07 -4.22
N ASN A 167 -3.53 -45.35 -4.22
CA ASN A 167 -4.01 -46.30 -5.22
C ASN A 167 -5.54 -46.40 -5.20
N GLU A 168 -6.15 -46.77 -6.33
CA GLU A 168 -7.60 -46.84 -6.50
C GLU A 168 -8.31 -47.69 -5.43
N THR A 169 -7.71 -48.80 -5.01
CA THR A 169 -8.26 -49.67 -3.94
C THR A 169 -8.34 -48.96 -2.59
N VAL A 170 -7.30 -48.19 -2.24
CA VAL A 170 -7.25 -47.43 -0.99
C VAL A 170 -8.16 -46.22 -1.07
N ALA A 171 -8.19 -45.53 -2.21
CA ALA A 171 -9.03 -44.36 -2.41
C ALA A 171 -10.54 -44.68 -2.34
N ASN A 172 -10.93 -45.89 -2.73
CA ASN A 172 -12.32 -46.36 -2.64
C ASN A 172 -12.71 -46.89 -1.26
N THR A 173 -11.75 -47.15 -0.36
CA THR A 173 -12.02 -47.71 0.98
C THR A 173 -11.82 -46.68 2.09
N MET A 174 -10.82 -45.81 1.95
CA MET A 174 -10.54 -44.76 2.91
C MET A 174 -11.53 -43.60 2.78
N ARG A 175 -12.06 -43.15 3.92
CA ARG A 175 -13.03 -42.04 3.98
C ARG A 175 -12.30 -40.70 4.04
N ALA A 176 -12.69 -39.77 3.17
CA ALA A 176 -12.24 -38.37 3.18
C ALA A 176 -13.14 -37.50 4.08
N LYS A 177 -14.45 -37.71 4.01
CA LYS A 177 -15.46 -37.10 4.89
C LYS A 177 -16.35 -38.23 5.44
N PRO A 178 -17.14 -38.00 6.51
CA PRO A 178 -17.97 -39.04 7.12
C PRO A 178 -18.84 -39.84 6.12
N GLU A 179 -19.28 -39.16 5.05
CA GLU A 179 -20.20 -39.68 4.02
C GLU A 179 -19.54 -39.96 2.66
N GLN A 180 -18.23 -39.74 2.48
CA GLN A 180 -17.57 -39.84 1.17
C GLN A 180 -16.18 -40.48 1.23
N THR A 181 -15.90 -41.40 0.30
CA THR A 181 -14.56 -41.97 0.09
C THR A 181 -13.64 -40.97 -0.61
N ILE A 182 -12.32 -41.16 -0.53
CA ILE A 182 -11.35 -40.29 -1.21
C ILE A 182 -11.64 -40.22 -2.72
N ALA A 183 -11.91 -41.36 -3.37
CA ALA A 183 -12.21 -41.40 -4.79
C ALA A 183 -13.48 -40.61 -5.15
N GLN A 184 -14.54 -40.73 -4.33
CA GLN A 184 -15.78 -39.96 -4.52
C GLN A 184 -15.56 -38.46 -4.28
N PHE A 185 -14.80 -38.13 -3.24
CA PHE A 185 -14.46 -36.75 -2.89
C PHE A 185 -13.72 -36.05 -4.04
N VAL A 186 -12.71 -36.71 -4.61
CA VAL A 186 -11.93 -36.17 -5.74
C VAL A 186 -12.77 -36.10 -7.02
N ARG A 187 -13.58 -37.14 -7.33
CA ARG A 187 -14.40 -37.19 -8.57
C ARG A 187 -15.57 -36.21 -8.57
N ASN A 188 -16.19 -35.94 -7.42
CA ASN A 188 -17.36 -35.06 -7.37
C ASN A 188 -17.02 -33.61 -7.75
N GLY A 189 -15.75 -33.19 -7.65
CA GLY A 189 -15.28 -31.91 -8.17
C GLY A 189 -15.98 -30.65 -7.60
N THR A 190 -16.81 -30.79 -6.57
CA THR A 190 -17.64 -29.71 -6.01
C THR A 190 -16.89 -28.78 -5.06
N TRP A 191 -15.63 -29.09 -4.74
CA TRP A 191 -14.83 -28.36 -3.75
C TRP A 191 -13.86 -27.41 -4.44
N GLN A 192 -13.75 -26.18 -3.94
CA GLN A 192 -12.68 -25.29 -4.36
C GLN A 192 -11.36 -25.78 -3.74
N ARG A 193 -10.44 -26.27 -4.58
CA ARG A 193 -9.07 -26.62 -4.17
C ARG A 193 -8.42 -25.37 -3.55
N GLU A 194 -8.08 -25.42 -2.26
CA GLU A 194 -7.33 -24.35 -1.58
C GLU A 194 -5.86 -24.73 -1.49
N THR A 195 -4.94 -23.81 -1.83
CA THR A 195 -3.50 -24.08 -1.74
C THR A 195 -3.02 -24.17 -0.29
N ALA A 196 -1.90 -24.86 -0.07
CA ALA A 196 -1.25 -24.91 1.25
C ALA A 196 -0.99 -23.50 1.83
N ALA A 197 -0.58 -22.54 0.99
CA ALA A 197 -0.42 -21.14 1.38
C ALA A 197 -1.72 -20.44 1.79
N GLN A 198 -2.83 -20.71 1.10
CA GLN A 198 -4.13 -20.16 1.46
C GLN A 198 -4.57 -20.65 2.84
N GLN A 199 -4.43 -21.94 3.10
CA GLN A 199 -4.78 -22.53 4.39
C GLN A 199 -3.84 -22.10 5.51
N TYR A 200 -2.54 -21.98 5.23
CA TYR A 200 -1.58 -21.43 6.18
C TYR A 200 -1.97 -20.02 6.61
N ASN A 201 -2.32 -19.15 5.66
CA ASN A 201 -2.76 -17.79 5.97
C ASN A 201 -4.07 -17.77 6.79
N LYS A 202 -5.10 -18.48 6.33
CA LYS A 202 -6.45 -18.46 6.90
C LYS A 202 -6.55 -19.15 8.26
N TYR A 203 -6.11 -20.40 8.35
CA TYR A 203 -6.31 -21.24 9.54
C TYR A 203 -5.17 -21.12 10.55
N TYR A 204 -3.92 -21.01 10.08
CA TYR A 204 -2.79 -20.92 10.98
C TYR A 204 -2.50 -19.49 11.37
N VAL A 205 -2.08 -18.62 10.43
CA VAL A 205 -1.59 -17.27 10.75
C VAL A 205 -2.68 -16.41 11.36
N LEU A 206 -3.81 -16.26 10.67
CA LEU A 206 -4.90 -15.36 11.06
C LEU A 206 -5.88 -16.03 12.02
N ASN A 207 -6.02 -17.36 11.96
CA ASN A 207 -7.06 -18.11 12.66
C ASN A 207 -8.44 -17.45 12.45
N GLU A 208 -8.77 -17.24 11.18
CA GLU A 208 -9.91 -16.43 10.75
C GLU A 208 -11.25 -17.04 11.20
N ALA A 209 -12.09 -16.20 11.81
CA ALA A 209 -13.43 -16.61 12.23
C ALA A 209 -14.35 -16.87 11.03
N VAL A 210 -15.26 -17.84 11.17
CA VAL A 210 -16.29 -18.15 10.15
C VAL A 210 -17.27 -16.97 9.97
N GLY A 211 -17.42 -16.11 10.99
CA GLY A 211 -18.26 -14.91 10.94
C GLY A 211 -17.83 -13.83 11.94
N ILE A 212 -18.46 -12.66 11.85
CA ILE A 212 -18.10 -11.45 12.62
C ILE A 212 -18.44 -11.59 14.12
N GLU A 213 -19.37 -12.48 14.47
CA GLU A 213 -19.85 -12.66 15.84
C GLU A 213 -18.81 -13.26 16.79
N GLY A 214 -17.80 -13.95 16.24
CA GLY A 214 -16.75 -14.60 17.02
C GLY A 214 -15.48 -13.76 17.17
N ILE A 215 -15.53 -12.63 17.89
CA ILE A 215 -14.36 -11.74 18.07
C ILE A 215 -13.11 -12.54 18.46
N GLY A 216 -13.23 -13.45 19.43
CA GLY A 216 -12.13 -14.25 19.95
C GLY A 216 -11.08 -13.41 20.70
N TRP A 217 -9.95 -14.02 21.03
CA TRP A 217 -8.83 -13.35 21.69
C TRP A 217 -7.73 -12.99 20.68
N PRO A 218 -6.98 -11.89 20.91
CA PRO A 218 -5.79 -11.56 20.12
C PRO A 218 -4.81 -12.73 20.07
N LYS A 219 -4.38 -13.10 18.86
CA LYS A 219 -3.42 -14.19 18.69
C LYS A 219 -2.00 -13.73 19.08
N GLY A 220 -1.38 -14.42 20.04
CA GLY A 220 -0.08 -14.04 20.62
C GLY A 220 1.02 -13.75 19.59
N ASP A 221 1.17 -14.60 18.57
CA ASP A 221 2.20 -14.43 17.54
C ASP A 221 2.03 -13.12 16.75
N LEU A 222 0.78 -12.77 16.43
CA LEU A 222 0.45 -11.53 15.70
C LEU A 222 0.61 -10.30 16.60
N VAL A 223 0.30 -10.42 17.90
CA VAL A 223 0.55 -9.35 18.88
C VAL A 223 2.05 -9.08 19.00
N CYS A 224 2.88 -10.12 19.05
CA CYS A 224 4.34 -9.97 19.05
C CYS A 224 4.86 -9.32 17.75
N ALA A 225 4.34 -9.73 16.60
CA ALA A 225 4.70 -9.13 15.32
C ALA A 225 4.26 -7.65 15.23
N LEU A 226 3.08 -7.32 15.75
CA LEU A 226 2.56 -5.94 15.82
C LEU A 226 3.42 -5.08 16.75
N LEU A 227 3.80 -5.61 17.92
CA LEU A 227 4.72 -4.94 18.83
C LEU A 227 6.07 -4.68 18.14
N GLY A 228 6.61 -5.67 17.44
CA GLY A 228 7.83 -5.53 16.63
C GLY A 228 7.71 -4.43 15.57
N ALA A 229 6.60 -4.38 14.83
CA ALA A 229 6.34 -3.34 13.84
C ALA A 229 6.30 -1.94 14.47
N TRP A 230 5.63 -1.77 15.62
CA TRP A 230 5.60 -0.50 16.34
C TRP A 230 6.94 -0.07 16.91
N ILE A 231 7.75 -1.02 17.39
CA ILE A 231 9.12 -0.76 17.83
C ILE A 231 9.97 -0.24 16.66
N LEU A 232 9.87 -0.87 15.49
CA LEU A 232 10.56 -0.42 14.27
C LEU A 232 10.15 1.02 13.90
N VAL A 233 8.85 1.31 13.86
CA VAL A 233 8.32 2.65 13.55
C VAL A 233 8.81 3.69 14.57
N PHE A 234 8.76 3.36 15.86
CA PHE A 234 9.21 4.25 16.92
C PHE A 234 10.69 4.63 16.73
N PHE A 235 11.58 3.65 16.57
CA PHE A 235 13.01 3.90 16.40
C PHE A 235 13.34 4.69 15.13
N CYS A 236 12.61 4.46 14.03
CA CYS A 236 12.77 5.24 12.80
C CYS A 236 12.42 6.73 13.00
N LEU A 237 11.48 7.02 13.92
CA LEU A 237 10.95 8.37 14.18
C LEU A 237 11.46 9.05 15.45
N VAL A 238 12.37 8.43 16.23
CA VAL A 238 12.83 9.01 17.52
C VAL A 238 13.31 10.47 17.39
N LYS A 239 13.98 10.83 16.28
CA LYS A 239 14.41 12.22 16.00
C LYS A 239 13.55 12.92 14.94
N GLY A 240 12.32 12.47 14.73
CA GLY A 240 11.41 12.95 13.69
C GLY A 240 12.03 12.90 12.29
N ILE A 241 11.77 13.94 11.48
CA ILE A 241 12.26 14.09 10.10
C ILE A 241 13.78 13.98 9.94
N LYS A 242 14.57 14.23 11.00
CA LYS A 242 16.03 14.09 10.95
C LYS A 242 16.49 12.64 10.97
N SER A 243 15.72 11.75 11.60
CA SER A 243 15.96 10.31 11.61
C SER A 243 15.33 9.67 10.38
N SER A 244 14.03 9.90 10.16
CA SER A 244 13.33 9.29 9.04
C SER A 244 13.96 9.67 7.71
N GLY A 245 14.32 10.94 7.50
CA GLY A 245 15.01 11.42 6.29
C GLY A 245 16.33 10.70 5.98
N LYS A 246 16.98 10.05 6.95
CA LYS A 246 18.18 9.22 6.72
C LYS A 246 17.84 7.75 6.49
N VAL A 247 16.87 7.22 7.22
CA VAL A 247 16.36 5.86 7.02
C VAL A 247 15.81 5.69 5.60
N VAL A 248 15.11 6.71 5.06
CA VAL A 248 14.49 6.69 3.72
C VAL A 248 15.49 6.37 2.60
N TYR A 249 16.77 6.74 2.75
CA TYR A 249 17.76 6.44 1.72
C TYR A 249 17.87 4.95 1.44
N PHE A 250 17.73 4.11 2.46
CA PHE A 250 17.75 2.67 2.30
C PHE A 250 16.33 2.15 2.02
N THR A 251 15.36 2.53 2.85
CA THR A 251 14.01 1.96 2.79
C THR A 251 13.27 2.30 1.49
N ALA A 252 13.51 3.48 0.89
CA ALA A 252 12.88 3.85 -0.38
C ALA A 252 13.64 3.35 -1.61
N THR A 253 14.96 3.10 -1.54
CA THR A 253 15.76 2.70 -2.72
C THR A 253 15.90 1.20 -2.86
N PHE A 254 16.05 0.47 -1.75
CA PHE A 254 16.25 -0.97 -1.76
C PHE A 254 15.07 -1.76 -2.39
N PRO A 255 13.79 -1.37 -2.20
CA PRO A 255 12.68 -2.02 -2.90
C PRO A 255 12.81 -1.97 -4.42
N TYR A 256 13.34 -0.90 -5.01
CA TYR A 256 13.57 -0.84 -6.47
C TYR A 256 14.59 -1.87 -6.92
N PHE A 257 15.67 -2.07 -6.15
CA PHE A 257 16.66 -3.10 -6.44
C PHE A 257 16.02 -4.50 -6.42
N LEU A 258 15.17 -4.78 -5.43
CA LEU A 258 14.46 -6.05 -5.33
C LEU A 258 13.43 -6.25 -6.45
N LEU A 259 12.66 -5.20 -6.79
CA LEU A 259 11.71 -5.24 -7.90
C LEU A 259 12.41 -5.53 -9.22
N ILE A 260 13.58 -4.95 -9.48
CA ILE A 260 14.35 -5.22 -10.70
C ILE A 260 14.81 -6.67 -10.75
N ILE A 261 15.33 -7.23 -9.65
CA ILE A 261 15.75 -8.64 -9.59
C ILE A 261 14.56 -9.57 -9.80
N LEU A 262 13.45 -9.33 -9.12
CA LEU A 262 12.23 -10.13 -9.24
C LEU A 262 11.62 -10.00 -10.64
N CYS A 263 11.72 -8.83 -11.27
CA CYS A 263 11.30 -8.60 -12.64
C CYS A 263 12.12 -9.46 -13.61
N ILE A 264 13.45 -9.40 -13.54
CA ILE A 264 14.32 -10.23 -14.38
C ILE A 264 14.01 -11.71 -14.16
N ARG A 265 13.92 -12.16 -12.90
CA ARG A 265 13.65 -13.57 -12.60
C ARG A 265 12.28 -14.01 -13.09
N GLY A 266 11.24 -13.23 -12.82
CA GLY A 266 9.86 -13.53 -13.17
C GLY A 266 9.64 -13.65 -14.68
N ASN A 267 10.25 -12.77 -15.46
CA ASN A 267 10.15 -12.78 -16.93
C ASN A 267 10.90 -13.96 -17.58
N LEU A 268 11.84 -14.60 -16.87
CA LEU A 268 12.55 -15.80 -17.35
C LEU A 268 11.82 -17.11 -17.04
N LEU A 269 10.68 -17.08 -16.33
CA LEU A 269 9.93 -18.27 -15.97
C LEU A 269 9.08 -18.80 -17.14
N PRO A 270 8.92 -20.12 -17.26
CA PRO A 270 8.07 -20.70 -18.30
C PRO A 270 6.60 -20.32 -18.05
N GLY A 271 5.91 -19.75 -19.04
CA GLY A 271 4.52 -19.27 -18.86
C GLY A 271 4.41 -17.85 -18.31
N ALA A 272 5.51 -17.13 -18.13
CA ALA A 272 5.52 -15.70 -17.86
C ALA A 272 4.70 -14.90 -18.88
N GLY A 273 4.73 -15.31 -20.16
CA GLY A 273 4.01 -14.69 -21.26
C GLY A 273 2.50 -14.53 -20.99
N ASP A 274 1.83 -15.58 -20.47
CA ASP A 274 0.40 -15.54 -20.15
C ASP A 274 0.05 -14.41 -19.16
N GLY A 275 0.93 -14.17 -18.18
CA GLY A 275 0.78 -13.09 -17.22
C GLY A 275 1.05 -11.72 -17.83
N ILE A 276 2.11 -11.60 -18.63
CA ILE A 276 2.45 -10.37 -19.35
C ILE A 276 1.28 -9.98 -20.27
N ASP A 277 0.75 -10.92 -21.04
CA ASP A 277 -0.37 -10.69 -21.94
C ASP A 277 -1.62 -10.22 -21.20
N PHE A 278 -1.90 -10.80 -20.02
CA PHE A 278 -2.97 -10.33 -19.15
C PHE A 278 -2.80 -8.86 -18.72
N PHE A 279 -1.55 -8.39 -18.58
CA PHE A 279 -1.24 -7.02 -18.20
C PHE A 279 -1.21 -6.05 -19.40
N ILE A 280 -0.64 -6.45 -20.53
CA ILE A 280 -0.35 -5.55 -21.66
C ILE A 280 -1.39 -5.56 -22.77
N VAL A 281 -2.17 -6.63 -22.94
CA VAL A 281 -3.12 -6.73 -24.05
C VAL A 281 -4.34 -5.84 -23.75
N PRO A 282 -4.59 -4.77 -24.53
CA PRO A 282 -5.64 -3.81 -24.22
C PRO A 282 -7.01 -4.33 -24.65
N ASN A 283 -7.99 -4.26 -23.75
CA ASN A 283 -9.40 -4.42 -24.09
C ASN A 283 -10.11 -3.06 -24.09
N MET A 284 -10.19 -2.41 -25.26
CA MET A 284 -10.76 -1.07 -25.38
C MET A 284 -12.27 -1.00 -25.10
N SER A 285 -12.99 -2.12 -25.25
CA SER A 285 -14.44 -2.14 -25.04
C SER A 285 -14.85 -1.80 -23.60
N ILE A 286 -13.99 -2.10 -22.62
CA ILE A 286 -14.29 -1.84 -21.21
C ILE A 286 -14.29 -0.34 -20.87
N LEU A 287 -13.58 0.49 -21.65
CA LEU A 287 -13.49 1.94 -21.43
C LEU A 287 -14.79 2.68 -21.70
N ALA A 288 -15.76 2.04 -22.38
CA ALA A 288 -17.11 2.56 -22.55
C ALA A 288 -17.91 2.54 -21.23
N SER A 289 -17.50 1.73 -20.25
CA SER A 289 -18.09 1.70 -18.91
C SER A 289 -17.43 2.75 -18.01
N SER A 290 -18.16 3.22 -16.99
CA SER A 290 -17.65 4.21 -16.04
C SER A 290 -16.64 3.63 -15.03
N GLN A 291 -16.70 2.33 -14.74
CA GLN A 291 -15.91 1.70 -13.68
C GLN A 291 -14.39 1.85 -13.83
N PRO A 292 -13.77 1.64 -15.01
CA PRO A 292 -12.34 1.88 -15.19
C PRO A 292 -11.89 3.31 -14.86
N TRP A 293 -12.77 4.31 -15.04
CA TRP A 293 -12.47 5.71 -14.75
C TRP A 293 -12.53 5.99 -13.25
N ILE A 294 -13.53 5.45 -12.55
CA ILE A 294 -13.68 5.56 -11.09
C ILE A 294 -12.53 4.82 -10.39
N ASP A 295 -12.21 3.60 -10.83
CA ASP A 295 -11.09 2.82 -10.29
C ASP A 295 -9.74 3.53 -10.52
N ALA A 296 -9.55 4.17 -11.67
CA ALA A 296 -8.35 4.95 -11.97
C ALA A 296 -8.22 6.16 -11.04
N ALA A 297 -9.31 6.90 -10.79
CA ALA A 297 -9.33 8.00 -9.85
C ALA A 297 -8.99 7.52 -8.43
N HIS A 298 -9.71 6.52 -7.91
CA HIS A 298 -9.43 5.94 -6.60
C HIS A 298 -7.97 5.47 -6.47
N GLN A 299 -7.43 4.81 -7.49
CA GLN A 299 -6.05 4.34 -7.48
C GLN A 299 -5.04 5.49 -7.44
N ILE A 300 -5.24 6.56 -8.21
CA ILE A 300 -4.33 7.72 -8.22
C ILE A 300 -4.34 8.43 -6.87
N PHE A 301 -5.52 8.66 -6.28
CA PHE A 301 -5.65 9.35 -5.01
C PHE A 301 -5.11 8.54 -3.84
N PHE A 302 -5.39 7.24 -3.83
CA PHE A 302 -4.84 6.32 -2.85
C PHE A 302 -3.32 6.18 -3.00
N SER A 303 -2.81 6.00 -4.22
CA SER A 303 -1.38 5.78 -4.46
C SER A 303 -0.55 7.02 -4.16
N LEU A 304 -0.96 8.21 -4.62
CA LEU A 304 -0.25 9.45 -4.26
C LEU A 304 -0.53 9.91 -2.82
N SER A 305 -1.41 9.19 -2.10
CA SER A 305 -1.77 9.44 -0.71
C SER A 305 -2.21 10.89 -0.44
N MET A 306 -3.06 11.41 -1.32
CA MET A 306 -3.60 12.76 -1.25
C MET A 306 -4.84 12.81 -0.35
N GLY A 307 -5.13 13.95 0.26
CA GLY A 307 -6.28 14.14 1.14
C GLY A 307 -6.08 13.63 2.56
N GLY A 308 -4.90 13.09 2.88
CA GLY A 308 -4.52 12.67 4.23
C GLY A 308 -3.78 13.73 5.04
N GLY A 309 -3.38 14.85 4.44
CA GLY A 309 -2.62 15.91 5.11
C GLY A 309 -1.14 15.61 5.36
N SER A 310 -0.69 14.43 4.94
CA SER A 310 0.70 13.96 4.97
C SER A 310 1.62 14.80 4.09
N LEU A 311 1.23 15.07 2.84
CA LEU A 311 2.02 15.85 1.91
C LEU A 311 2.17 17.29 2.40
N THR A 312 1.07 17.88 2.86
CA THR A 312 1.06 19.20 3.54
C THR A 312 2.03 19.22 4.73
N THR A 313 2.03 18.17 5.56
CA THR A 313 2.92 18.07 6.72
C THR A 313 4.39 17.93 6.32
N LEU A 314 4.73 17.07 5.35
CA LEU A 314 6.11 16.93 4.85
C LEU A 314 6.63 18.24 4.24
N ALA A 315 5.80 18.92 3.45
CA ALA A 315 6.14 20.18 2.82
C ALA A 315 6.30 21.33 3.82
N SER A 316 5.61 21.28 4.96
CA SER A 316 5.73 22.30 6.02
C SER A 316 7.13 22.40 6.65
N TYR A 317 7.99 21.40 6.43
CA TYR A 317 9.38 21.37 6.86
C TYR A 317 10.37 21.86 5.79
N ASN A 318 9.89 22.19 4.59
CA ASN A 318 10.73 22.71 3.53
C ASN A 318 11.24 24.12 3.81
N LYS A 319 12.28 24.50 3.07
CA LYS A 319 12.66 25.91 2.94
C LYS A 319 11.60 26.62 2.10
N PHE A 320 11.32 27.87 2.44
CA PHE A 320 10.31 28.68 1.76
C PHE A 320 10.56 28.73 0.23
N ASN A 321 11.80 28.93 -0.20
CA ASN A 321 12.16 29.05 -1.63
C ASN A 321 12.43 27.70 -2.35
N ASN A 322 11.95 26.58 -1.83
CA ASN A 322 12.19 25.28 -2.45
C ASN A 322 11.35 25.10 -3.74
N ASN A 323 11.97 24.57 -4.79
CA ASN A 323 11.31 24.31 -6.08
C ASN A 323 10.39 23.09 -5.98
N LEU A 324 9.13 23.34 -5.66
CA LEU A 324 8.09 22.31 -5.52
C LEU A 324 7.72 21.64 -6.84
N MET A 325 7.71 22.38 -7.95
CA MET A 325 7.32 21.81 -9.24
C MET A 325 8.22 20.63 -9.65
N ARG A 326 9.53 20.79 -9.44
CA ARG A 326 10.50 19.70 -9.65
C ARG A 326 10.18 18.50 -8.76
N ASP A 327 9.88 18.76 -7.49
CA ASP A 327 9.68 17.72 -6.50
C ASP A 327 8.38 16.95 -6.79
N THR A 328 7.29 17.65 -7.12
CA THR A 328 6.01 17.09 -7.58
C THR A 328 6.20 16.22 -8.82
N LEU A 329 6.92 16.69 -9.85
CA LEU A 329 7.16 15.91 -11.07
C LEU A 329 7.92 14.61 -10.80
N ILE A 330 8.98 14.67 -9.98
CA ILE A 330 9.79 13.49 -9.64
C ILE A 330 8.93 12.46 -8.90
N VAL A 331 8.14 12.89 -7.92
CA VAL A 331 7.35 11.96 -7.10
C VAL A 331 6.19 11.36 -7.89
N VAL A 332 5.43 12.16 -8.62
CA VAL A 332 4.27 11.67 -9.38
C VAL A 332 4.69 10.72 -10.49
N LEU A 333 5.73 11.06 -11.26
CA LEU A 333 6.25 10.18 -12.31
C LEU A 333 6.91 8.93 -11.71
N GLY A 334 7.69 9.08 -10.63
CA GLY A 334 8.32 7.96 -9.93
C GLY A 334 7.28 6.95 -9.42
N ASN A 335 6.18 7.44 -8.86
CA ASN A 335 5.07 6.60 -8.42
C ASN A 335 4.46 5.77 -9.57
N SER A 336 4.16 6.40 -10.71
CA SER A 336 3.58 5.69 -11.86
C SER A 336 4.55 4.71 -12.51
N VAL A 337 5.83 5.08 -12.65
CA VAL A 337 6.87 4.16 -13.15
C VAL A 337 6.97 2.94 -12.24
N THR A 338 6.94 3.13 -10.92
CA THR A 338 7.00 2.02 -9.96
C THR A 338 5.78 1.11 -10.05
N SER A 339 4.60 1.69 -10.25
CA SER A 339 3.35 0.93 -10.40
C SER A 339 3.39 0.02 -11.63
N ILE A 340 3.91 0.54 -12.76
CA ILE A 340 4.06 -0.23 -13.99
C ILE A 340 5.16 -1.29 -13.84
N LEU A 341 6.30 -0.94 -13.23
CA LEU A 341 7.38 -1.89 -12.94
C LEU A 341 6.90 -3.03 -12.05
N ALA A 342 6.10 -2.73 -11.03
CA ALA A 342 5.48 -3.75 -10.20
C ALA A 342 4.59 -4.66 -11.06
N GLY A 343 3.74 -4.13 -11.94
CA GLY A 343 2.96 -4.94 -12.89
C GLY A 343 3.81 -5.96 -13.67
N PHE A 344 4.93 -5.52 -14.25
CA PHE A 344 5.90 -6.38 -14.95
C PHE A 344 6.72 -7.32 -14.05
N THR A 345 6.71 -7.11 -12.74
CA THR A 345 7.35 -8.00 -11.77
C THR A 345 6.38 -9.10 -11.34
N ILE A 346 5.13 -8.73 -11.11
CA ILE A 346 4.12 -9.56 -10.48
C ILE A 346 3.42 -10.48 -11.47
N PHE A 347 2.93 -9.94 -12.59
CA PHE A 347 2.13 -10.73 -13.52
C PHE A 347 2.88 -11.90 -14.17
N PRO A 348 4.16 -11.80 -14.56
CA PRO A 348 4.92 -12.96 -15.04
C PRO A 348 4.95 -14.12 -14.04
N ILE A 349 5.14 -13.81 -12.76
CA ILE A 349 5.15 -14.80 -11.68
C ILE A 349 3.77 -15.44 -11.54
N ILE A 350 2.69 -14.64 -11.58
CA ILE A 350 1.31 -15.17 -11.57
C ILE A 350 1.05 -16.04 -12.81
N GLY A 351 1.50 -15.65 -13.99
CA GLY A 351 1.37 -16.42 -15.25
C GLY A 351 2.03 -17.80 -15.15
N TYR A 352 3.24 -17.86 -14.60
CA TYR A 352 3.95 -19.12 -14.33
C TYR A 352 3.12 -20.06 -13.43
N ILE A 353 2.57 -19.56 -12.32
CA ILE A 353 1.72 -20.36 -11.42
C ILE A 353 0.43 -20.79 -12.11
N ALA A 354 -0.22 -19.84 -12.77
CA ALA A 354 -1.53 -20.03 -13.35
C ALA A 354 -1.50 -21.12 -14.44
N LYS A 355 -0.44 -21.13 -15.24
CA LYS A 355 -0.15 -22.19 -16.21
C LYS A 355 0.16 -23.53 -15.56
N ALA A 356 0.84 -23.53 -14.42
CA ALA A 356 1.17 -24.76 -13.69
C ALA A 356 -0.05 -25.40 -13.02
N VAL A 357 -0.95 -24.61 -12.43
CA VAL A 357 -2.11 -25.10 -11.66
C VAL A 357 -3.34 -25.39 -12.52
N TYR A 358 -3.58 -24.59 -13.57
CA TYR A 358 -4.77 -24.73 -14.40
C TYR A 358 -4.42 -24.93 -15.89
N PRO A 359 -3.59 -25.90 -16.28
CA PRO A 359 -3.10 -26.02 -17.66
C PRO A 359 -4.21 -26.05 -18.72
N GLU A 360 -5.39 -26.55 -18.37
CA GLU A 360 -6.55 -26.69 -19.27
C GLU A 360 -7.33 -25.38 -19.55
N LYS A 361 -7.21 -24.34 -18.71
CA LYS A 361 -7.98 -23.08 -18.88
C LYS A 361 -7.29 -22.11 -19.85
N SER A 362 -8.00 -21.13 -20.44
CA SER A 362 -7.37 -20.08 -21.26
C SER A 362 -6.39 -19.22 -20.44
N ALA A 363 -5.32 -18.70 -21.06
CA ALA A 363 -4.29 -17.88 -20.40
C ALA A 363 -4.87 -16.78 -19.51
N ARG A 364 -5.87 -16.05 -20.03
CA ARG A 364 -6.54 -14.96 -19.29
C ARG A 364 -7.32 -15.47 -18.07
N ASP A 365 -8.06 -16.57 -18.23
CA ASP A 365 -8.87 -17.15 -17.18
C ASP A 365 -8.00 -17.73 -16.07
N ARG A 366 -6.89 -18.40 -16.45
CA ARG A 366 -5.89 -18.93 -15.52
C ARG A 366 -5.36 -17.84 -14.60
N VAL A 367 -4.90 -16.72 -15.17
CA VAL A 367 -4.31 -15.61 -14.40
C VAL A 367 -5.35 -14.91 -13.52
N SER A 368 -6.58 -14.75 -14.02
CA SER A 368 -7.65 -14.05 -13.29
C SER A 368 -8.02 -14.71 -11.95
N ILE A 369 -7.85 -16.03 -11.82
CA ILE A 369 -8.15 -16.79 -10.59
C ILE A 369 -7.19 -16.42 -9.45
N PHE A 370 -5.93 -16.14 -9.79
CA PHE A 370 -4.88 -15.78 -8.84
C PHE A 370 -4.78 -14.27 -8.61
N ALA A 371 -5.19 -13.46 -9.60
CA ALA A 371 -5.27 -12.01 -9.48
C ALA A 371 -6.48 -11.59 -8.63
N LYS A 372 -6.50 -11.94 -7.35
CA LYS A 372 -7.47 -11.43 -6.36
C LYS A 372 -6.96 -10.12 -5.74
N SER A 373 -7.85 -9.21 -5.37
CA SER A 373 -7.48 -7.94 -4.74
C SER A 373 -7.04 -8.10 -3.29
N GLY A 374 -6.22 -7.16 -2.81
CA GLY A 374 -5.96 -6.94 -1.39
C GLY A 374 -4.83 -7.78 -0.83
N THR A 375 -4.87 -8.01 0.49
CA THR A 375 -3.83 -8.71 1.26
C THR A 375 -3.67 -10.17 0.85
N THR A 376 -4.70 -10.80 0.30
CA THR A 376 -4.63 -12.18 -0.22
C THR A 376 -3.60 -12.31 -1.34
N LEU A 377 -3.43 -11.30 -2.21
CA LEU A 377 -2.38 -11.34 -3.23
C LEU A 377 -1.00 -11.42 -2.56
N ALA A 378 -0.77 -10.55 -1.56
CA ALA A 378 0.47 -10.41 -0.81
C ALA A 378 0.87 -11.67 -0.01
N PHE A 379 -0.08 -12.23 0.73
CA PHE A 379 0.18 -13.25 1.76
C PHE A 379 -0.29 -14.66 1.39
N VAL A 380 -0.94 -14.84 0.24
CA VAL A 380 -1.34 -16.16 -0.28
C VAL A 380 -0.74 -16.40 -1.65
N ALA A 381 -1.00 -15.53 -2.61
CA ALA A 381 -0.57 -15.77 -3.99
C ALA A 381 0.96 -15.69 -4.16
N TYR A 382 1.64 -14.67 -3.60
CA TYR A 382 3.10 -14.61 -3.73
C TYR A 382 3.85 -15.69 -2.96
N PRO A 383 3.51 -16.02 -1.71
CA PRO A 383 4.24 -17.08 -0.99
C PRO A 383 4.12 -18.42 -1.71
N ASP A 384 2.93 -18.72 -2.25
CA ASP A 384 2.70 -19.87 -3.13
C ASP A 384 3.54 -19.81 -4.42
N ALA A 385 3.66 -18.62 -5.01
CA ALA A 385 4.48 -18.39 -6.19
C ALA A 385 5.97 -18.62 -5.96
N LEU A 386 6.50 -18.00 -4.92
CA LEU A 386 7.92 -17.97 -4.60
C LEU A 386 8.38 -19.34 -4.09
N ASP A 387 7.49 -20.12 -3.48
CA ASP A 387 7.76 -21.52 -3.12
C ASP A 387 8.10 -22.40 -4.34
N ARG A 388 7.61 -22.04 -5.53
CA ARG A 388 7.88 -22.78 -6.78
C ARG A 388 9.22 -22.40 -7.43
N LEU A 389 9.95 -21.43 -6.89
CA LEU A 389 11.28 -21.07 -7.36
C LEU A 389 12.37 -21.94 -6.70
N PRO A 390 13.53 -22.13 -7.36
CA PRO A 390 14.67 -22.74 -6.71
C PRO A 390 15.08 -21.89 -5.49
N THR A 391 15.47 -22.55 -4.40
CA THR A 391 15.81 -21.93 -3.11
C THR A 391 14.73 -20.94 -2.63
N PRO A 392 13.49 -21.42 -2.40
CA PRO A 392 12.32 -20.55 -2.23
C PRO A 392 12.42 -19.62 -1.01
N TRP A 393 13.10 -20.06 0.05
CA TRP A 393 13.28 -19.30 1.28
C TRP A 393 14.00 -17.95 1.07
N ILE A 394 14.95 -17.86 0.13
CA ILE A 394 15.65 -16.60 -0.21
C ILE A 394 14.66 -15.62 -0.83
N TRP A 395 13.86 -16.09 -1.78
CA TRP A 395 12.90 -15.25 -2.48
C TRP A 395 11.80 -14.75 -1.55
N CYS A 396 11.29 -15.61 -0.67
CA CYS A 396 10.33 -15.20 0.36
C CYS A 396 10.93 -14.18 1.33
N LEU A 397 12.17 -14.39 1.82
CA LEU A 397 12.86 -13.42 2.66
C LEU A 397 12.98 -12.05 1.99
N LEU A 398 13.47 -12.01 0.74
CA LEU A 398 13.63 -10.77 -0.01
C LEU A 398 12.27 -10.08 -0.25
N PHE A 399 11.25 -10.85 -0.61
CA PHE A 399 9.91 -10.33 -0.87
C PHE A 399 9.27 -9.73 0.40
N PHE A 400 9.26 -10.46 1.51
CA PHE A 400 8.67 -9.94 2.75
C PHE A 400 9.49 -8.80 3.36
N PHE A 401 10.81 -8.82 3.20
CA PHE A 401 11.64 -7.68 3.57
C PHE A 401 11.30 -6.44 2.73
N MET A 402 11.09 -6.59 1.42
CA MET A 402 10.62 -5.51 0.56
C MET A 402 9.29 -4.92 1.05
N LEU A 403 8.32 -5.77 1.41
CA LEU A 403 7.02 -5.33 1.93
C LEU A 403 7.15 -4.55 3.25
N ILE A 404 8.06 -4.97 4.14
CA ILE A 404 8.36 -4.24 5.38
C ILE A 404 8.91 -2.83 5.06
N LEU A 405 9.87 -2.72 4.14
CA LEU A 405 10.49 -1.43 3.78
C LEU A 405 9.46 -0.47 3.17
N LEU A 406 8.66 -0.94 2.21
CA LEU A 406 7.60 -0.15 1.59
C LEU A 406 6.50 0.25 2.58
N GLY A 407 6.17 -0.65 3.51
CA GLY A 407 5.20 -0.35 4.56
C GLY A 407 5.70 0.71 5.53
N ILE A 408 6.95 0.59 6.01
CA ILE A 408 7.51 1.51 7.00
C ILE A 408 7.60 2.95 6.46
N ASP A 409 7.93 3.12 5.17
CA ASP A 409 8.00 4.45 4.55
C ASP A 409 6.64 5.14 4.49
N SER A 410 5.54 4.42 4.23
CA SER A 410 4.24 5.08 4.34
C SER A 410 3.92 5.38 5.80
N GLN A 411 4.16 4.41 6.69
CA GLN A 411 3.80 4.48 8.10
C GLN A 411 4.49 5.61 8.86
N PHE A 412 5.77 5.91 8.58
CA PHE A 412 6.48 6.96 9.29
C PHE A 412 5.89 8.36 9.03
N VAL A 413 5.21 8.57 7.91
CA VAL A 413 4.72 9.88 7.47
C VAL A 413 3.40 10.11 8.16
N VAL A 414 2.53 9.10 8.13
CA VAL A 414 1.21 9.21 8.76
C VAL A 414 1.34 9.33 10.28
N VAL A 415 2.30 8.64 10.91
CA VAL A 415 2.61 8.86 12.34
C VAL A 415 3.17 10.27 12.57
N GLU A 416 4.08 10.76 11.73
CA GLU A 416 4.60 12.14 11.84
C GLU A 416 3.49 13.18 11.69
N VAL A 417 2.44 12.95 10.88
CA VAL A 417 1.26 13.84 10.81
C VAL A 417 0.59 13.99 12.16
N LEU A 418 0.30 12.89 12.84
CA LEU A 418 -0.37 12.92 14.15
C LEU A 418 0.51 13.57 15.22
N VAL A 419 1.79 13.19 15.28
CA VAL A 419 2.76 13.74 16.24
C VAL A 419 2.93 15.24 16.01
N THR A 420 3.08 15.66 14.75
CA THR A 420 3.28 17.06 14.39
C THR A 420 2.04 17.88 14.66
N ALA A 421 0.84 17.33 14.43
CA ALA A 421 -0.40 18.03 14.73
C ALA A 421 -0.50 18.39 16.22
N ILE A 422 -0.19 17.44 17.11
CA ILE A 422 -0.18 17.66 18.57
C ILE A 422 0.89 18.69 18.95
N VAL A 423 2.10 18.56 18.39
CA VAL A 423 3.25 19.42 18.70
C VAL A 423 3.07 20.85 18.17
N ASP A 424 2.36 21.04 17.06
CA ASP A 424 2.05 22.36 16.52
C ASP A 424 0.92 23.06 17.29
N GLN A 425 -0.06 22.30 17.81
CA GLN A 425 -1.09 22.83 18.70
C GLN A 425 -0.50 23.27 20.05
N PHE A 426 0.49 22.53 20.57
CA PHE A 426 1.17 22.84 21.83
C PHE A 426 2.69 22.99 21.63
N PRO A 427 3.17 24.19 21.22
CA PRO A 427 4.58 24.42 20.88
C PRO A 427 5.59 24.10 22.00
N GLN A 428 5.14 24.07 23.25
CA GLN A 428 5.94 23.68 24.42
C GLN A 428 6.42 22.22 24.35
N LEU A 429 5.75 21.37 23.55
CA LEU A 429 6.08 19.96 23.34
C LEU A 429 7.18 19.74 22.28
N ARG A 430 7.64 20.79 21.59
CA ARG A 430 8.70 20.69 20.55
C ARG A 430 10.06 20.29 21.09
N GLN A 431 10.28 20.38 22.39
CA GLN A 431 11.53 19.94 23.02
C GLN A 431 11.70 18.43 22.80
N PHE A 432 12.91 17.99 22.46
CA PHE A 432 13.19 16.61 22.05
C PHE A 432 12.56 15.55 22.97
N ARG A 433 12.83 15.65 24.28
CA ARG A 433 12.25 14.71 25.27
C ARG A 433 10.72 14.68 25.27
N LYS A 434 10.07 15.84 25.15
CA LYS A 434 8.60 15.94 25.12
C LYS A 434 8.02 15.42 23.80
N LYS A 435 8.65 15.73 22.66
CA LYS A 435 8.27 15.19 21.35
C LYS A 435 8.37 13.66 21.33
N THR A 436 9.43 13.08 21.91
CA THR A 436 9.57 11.62 22.01
C THR A 436 8.49 11.00 22.90
N ILE A 437 8.08 11.66 23.98
CA ILE A 437 6.94 11.20 24.80
C ILE A 437 5.65 11.21 23.97
N VAL A 438 5.39 12.29 23.21
CA VAL A 438 4.21 12.36 22.32
C VAL A 438 4.23 11.23 21.29
N LEU A 439 5.39 10.98 20.65
CA LEU A 439 5.56 9.87 19.71
C LEU A 439 5.26 8.52 20.38
N PHE A 440 5.83 8.27 21.57
CA PHE A 440 5.56 7.04 22.33
C PHE A 440 4.07 6.87 22.65
N SER A 441 3.40 7.94 23.10
CA SER A 441 1.97 7.92 23.38
C SER A 441 1.12 7.63 22.14
N VAL A 442 1.45 8.21 20.99
CA VAL A 442 0.76 7.93 19.72
C VAL A 442 0.97 6.47 19.32
N CYS A 443 2.20 5.96 19.34
CA CYS A 443 2.49 4.56 19.02
C CYS A 443 1.78 3.59 19.99
N LEU A 444 1.78 3.88 21.29
CA LEU A 444 1.13 3.03 22.30
C LEU A 444 -0.40 3.02 22.13
N MET A 445 -1.00 4.17 21.84
CA MET A 445 -2.44 4.27 21.60
C MET A 445 -2.83 3.50 20.33
N SER A 446 -2.09 3.69 19.24
CA SER A 446 -2.33 2.99 17.97
C SER A 446 -2.04 1.49 18.06
N PHE A 447 -1.06 1.05 18.86
CA PHE A 447 -0.85 -0.37 19.19
C PHE A 447 -2.06 -0.96 19.90
N THR A 448 -2.58 -0.28 20.92
CA THR A 448 -3.73 -0.75 21.70
C THR A 448 -4.97 -0.92 20.82
N PHE A 449 -5.28 0.05 19.95
CA PHE A 449 -6.37 -0.11 18.97
C PHE A 449 -6.07 -1.20 17.93
N GLY A 450 -4.81 -1.35 17.53
CA GLY A 450 -4.36 -2.39 16.60
C GLY A 450 -4.54 -3.82 17.12
N LEU A 451 -4.62 -4.03 18.44
CA LEU A 451 -4.87 -5.36 19.01
C LEU A 451 -6.19 -5.98 18.50
N LEU A 452 -7.21 -5.16 18.23
CA LEU A 452 -8.47 -5.63 17.64
C LEU A 452 -8.25 -6.34 16.30
N LEU A 453 -7.31 -5.85 15.48
CA LEU A 453 -7.00 -6.40 14.16
C LEU A 453 -6.13 -7.68 14.23
N THR A 454 -5.68 -8.07 15.43
CA THR A 454 -4.96 -9.34 15.67
C THR A 454 -5.85 -10.46 16.20
N THR A 455 -7.16 -10.20 16.29
CA THR A 455 -8.18 -11.18 16.66
C THR A 455 -8.64 -11.99 15.43
N PRO A 456 -9.30 -13.15 15.61
CA PRO A 456 -9.93 -13.92 14.53
C PRO A 456 -10.82 -13.13 13.57
N ILE A 457 -11.43 -12.01 13.99
CA ILE A 457 -12.23 -11.14 13.11
C ILE A 457 -11.42 -10.03 12.42
N GLY A 458 -10.11 -9.98 12.66
CA GLY A 458 -9.25 -8.88 12.26
C GLY A 458 -9.24 -8.60 10.76
N THR A 459 -9.38 -9.62 9.91
CA THR A 459 -9.48 -9.48 8.45
C THR A 459 -10.75 -8.75 8.00
N TYR A 460 -11.89 -9.03 8.64
CA TYR A 460 -13.15 -8.33 8.37
C TYR A 460 -13.05 -6.86 8.77
N VAL A 461 -12.50 -6.59 9.97
CA VAL A 461 -12.30 -5.21 10.44
C VAL A 461 -11.31 -4.47 9.54
N LEU A 462 -10.22 -5.11 9.13
CA LEU A 462 -9.25 -4.54 8.18
C LEU A 462 -9.93 -4.17 6.86
N THR A 463 -10.70 -5.10 6.29
CA THR A 463 -11.39 -4.89 5.01
C THR A 463 -12.42 -3.77 5.11
N LEU A 464 -13.18 -3.71 6.21
CA LEU A 464 -14.15 -2.65 6.47
C LEU A 464 -13.48 -1.28 6.55
N VAL A 465 -12.42 -1.16 7.36
CA VAL A 465 -11.72 0.12 7.54
C VAL A 465 -10.99 0.53 6.27
N ASP A 466 -10.28 -0.36 5.60
CA ASP A 466 -9.55 -0.04 4.36
C ASP A 466 -10.50 0.43 3.24
N THR A 467 -11.64 -0.26 3.07
CA THR A 467 -12.62 0.06 2.02
C THR A 467 -13.31 1.39 2.29
N TYR A 468 -13.80 1.62 3.51
CA TYR A 468 -14.64 2.77 3.82
C TYR A 468 -13.87 3.99 4.34
N ALA A 469 -12.72 3.81 5.00
CA ALA A 469 -11.89 4.93 5.46
C ALA A 469 -10.83 5.35 4.43
N GLY A 470 -10.29 4.41 3.64
CA GLY A 470 -9.21 4.65 2.67
C GLY A 470 -9.68 5.04 1.26
N GLY A 471 -10.98 5.08 0.99
CA GLY A 471 -11.56 5.39 -0.33
C GLY A 471 -12.21 6.78 -0.39
N ILE A 472 -13.53 6.80 -0.35
CA ILE A 472 -14.38 7.99 -0.53
C ILE A 472 -14.00 9.17 0.37
N PRO A 473 -13.66 9.01 1.68
CA PRO A 473 -13.31 10.14 2.53
C PRO A 473 -12.10 10.95 2.03
N LEU A 474 -11.10 10.29 1.42
CA LEU A 474 -9.93 10.97 0.85
C LEU A 474 -10.32 11.81 -0.37
N LEU A 475 -11.18 11.28 -1.24
CA LEU A 475 -11.68 12.04 -2.40
C LEU A 475 -12.52 13.24 -1.97
N ILE A 476 -13.40 13.07 -0.99
CA ILE A 476 -14.21 14.18 -0.44
C ILE A 476 -13.29 15.23 0.18
N ALA A 477 -12.28 14.82 0.95
CA ALA A 477 -11.31 15.76 1.54
C ALA A 477 -10.58 16.56 0.46
N CYS A 478 -10.10 15.90 -0.61
CA CYS A 478 -9.47 16.57 -1.75
C CYS A 478 -10.43 17.51 -2.50
N LEU A 479 -11.69 17.10 -2.69
CA LEU A 479 -12.69 17.93 -3.37
C LEU A 479 -12.94 19.22 -2.60
N VAL A 480 -13.19 19.10 -1.29
CA VAL A 480 -13.42 20.25 -0.42
C VAL A 480 -12.17 21.13 -0.36
N GLU A 481 -10.98 20.54 -0.31
CA GLU A 481 -9.70 21.27 -0.35
C GLU A 481 -9.54 22.10 -1.63
N VAL A 482 -9.76 21.50 -2.81
CA VAL A 482 -9.63 22.21 -4.09
C VAL A 482 -10.67 23.34 -4.16
N ILE A 483 -11.92 23.08 -3.77
CA ILE A 483 -12.97 24.11 -3.73
C ILE A 483 -12.57 25.25 -2.79
N MET A 484 -12.01 24.92 -1.63
CA MET A 484 -11.56 25.88 -0.64
C MET A 484 -10.46 26.79 -1.16
N VAL A 485 -9.45 26.23 -1.82
CA VAL A 485 -8.34 27.02 -2.38
C VAL A 485 -8.80 27.84 -3.59
N ALA A 486 -9.57 27.23 -4.48
CA ALA A 486 -9.97 27.85 -5.74
C ALA A 486 -11.00 28.98 -5.55
N TYR A 487 -12.03 28.74 -4.75
CA TYR A 487 -13.20 29.62 -4.64
C TYR A 487 -13.23 30.44 -3.33
N VAL A 488 -12.90 29.85 -2.18
CA VAL A 488 -13.03 30.55 -0.87
C VAL A 488 -11.80 31.41 -0.58
N TYR A 489 -10.61 30.81 -0.59
CA TYR A 489 -9.35 31.55 -0.43
C TYR A 489 -9.05 32.40 -1.67
N GLY A 490 -9.44 31.88 -2.83
CA GLY A 490 -9.35 32.55 -4.12
C GLY A 490 -8.07 32.19 -4.87
N TYR A 491 -8.23 31.60 -6.05
CA TYR A 491 -7.13 31.18 -6.94
C TYR A 491 -6.07 32.27 -7.16
N LYS A 492 -6.48 33.53 -7.37
CA LYS A 492 -5.55 34.63 -7.65
C LYS A 492 -4.58 34.88 -6.50
N ARG A 493 -5.05 34.79 -5.25
CA ARG A 493 -4.22 34.94 -4.04
C ARG A 493 -3.26 33.77 -3.92
N PHE A 494 -3.76 32.55 -4.09
CA PHE A 494 -2.94 31.33 -4.04
C PHE A 494 -1.80 31.35 -5.06
N ILE A 495 -2.10 31.76 -6.30
CA ILE A 495 -1.10 31.98 -7.35
C ILE A 495 -0.08 33.06 -6.99
N GLY A 496 -0.51 34.13 -6.31
CA GLY A 496 0.40 35.14 -5.76
C GLY A 496 1.40 34.52 -4.80
N ASN A 497 0.92 33.73 -3.84
CA ASN A 497 1.75 33.03 -2.85
C ASN A 497 2.75 32.08 -3.51
N ILE A 498 2.33 31.30 -4.52
CA ILE A 498 3.23 30.40 -5.26
C ILE A 498 4.33 31.19 -5.99
N LYS A 499 3.99 32.33 -6.60
CA LYS A 499 4.96 33.20 -7.27
C LYS A 499 5.94 33.82 -6.28
N GLU A 500 5.49 34.24 -5.11
CA GLU A 500 6.34 34.75 -4.04
C GLU A 500 7.33 33.67 -3.55
N MET A 501 6.82 32.45 -3.38
CA MET A 501 7.59 31.33 -2.88
C MET A 501 8.65 30.83 -3.87
N MET A 502 8.29 30.67 -5.15
CA MET A 502 9.16 30.04 -6.14
C MET A 502 9.94 31.03 -7.03
N GLY A 503 9.47 32.28 -7.17
CA GLY A 503 10.10 33.27 -8.03
C GLY A 503 9.96 32.98 -9.53
N LYS A 504 10.94 33.43 -10.32
CA LYS A 504 10.90 33.38 -11.80
C LYS A 504 11.33 32.00 -12.35
N PRO A 505 10.75 31.56 -13.49
CA PRO A 505 11.16 30.31 -14.12
C PRO A 505 12.64 30.30 -14.52
N PRO A 506 13.37 29.21 -14.25
CA PRO A 506 14.78 29.10 -14.63
C PRO A 506 14.99 29.13 -16.15
N ASN A 507 14.08 28.51 -16.92
CA ASN A 507 14.15 28.47 -18.38
C ASN A 507 12.74 28.34 -19.01
N ARG A 508 12.66 28.38 -20.35
CA ARG A 508 11.40 28.28 -21.09
C ARG A 508 10.69 26.92 -20.91
N VAL A 509 11.44 25.83 -20.73
CA VAL A 509 10.88 24.49 -20.50
C VAL A 509 10.11 24.44 -19.18
N TRP A 510 10.68 24.99 -18.10
CA TRP A 510 9.99 25.11 -16.82
C TRP A 510 8.70 25.92 -16.94
N LYS A 511 8.71 27.00 -17.73
CA LYS A 511 7.51 27.79 -18.00
C LYS A 511 6.43 26.97 -18.73
N LEU A 512 6.82 26.18 -19.74
CA LEU A 512 5.91 25.29 -20.47
C LEU A 512 5.31 24.21 -19.55
N LEU A 513 6.16 23.58 -18.71
CA LEU A 513 5.75 22.54 -17.77
C LEU A 513 4.81 23.04 -16.67
N GLY A 514 4.71 24.36 -16.46
CA GLY A 514 3.77 24.92 -15.50
C GLY A 514 4.37 25.86 -14.45
N TYR A 515 5.67 26.17 -14.52
CA TYR A 515 6.37 26.94 -13.49
C TYR A 515 6.32 28.47 -13.70
N PRO A 516 6.13 29.27 -12.63
CA PRO A 516 5.52 28.87 -11.37
C PRO A 516 4.00 28.70 -11.52
N VAL A 517 3.43 29.28 -12.59
CA VAL A 517 1.99 29.37 -12.85
C VAL A 517 1.73 29.36 -14.35
N ASN A 518 0.77 28.54 -14.80
CA ASN A 518 0.35 28.32 -16.18
C ASN A 518 -1.20 28.26 -16.21
N PRO A 519 -1.86 28.71 -17.28
CA PRO A 519 -3.29 28.49 -17.50
C PRO A 519 -3.80 27.08 -17.18
N PHE A 520 -2.96 26.05 -17.38
CA PHE A 520 -3.25 24.68 -16.99
C PHE A 520 -3.74 24.56 -15.53
N TRP A 521 -3.05 25.17 -14.56
CA TRP A 521 -3.45 25.10 -13.16
C TRP A 521 -4.78 25.80 -12.88
N TRP A 522 -5.06 26.88 -13.62
CA TRP A 522 -6.33 27.59 -13.52
C TRP A 522 -7.48 26.69 -14.00
N ILE A 523 -7.33 26.07 -15.17
CA ILE A 523 -8.34 25.18 -15.73
C ILE A 523 -8.56 23.96 -14.81
N CYS A 524 -7.48 23.36 -14.32
CA CYS A 524 -7.56 22.20 -13.44
C CYS A 524 -8.22 22.52 -12.10
N TRP A 525 -7.71 23.49 -11.33
CA TRP A 525 -8.25 23.75 -9.99
C TRP A 525 -9.65 24.36 -9.98
N ILE A 526 -10.04 25.09 -11.02
CA ILE A 526 -11.39 25.68 -11.07
C ILE A 526 -12.41 24.70 -11.63
N ALA A 527 -12.11 24.02 -12.74
CA ALA A 527 -13.12 23.26 -13.48
C ALA A 527 -12.84 21.75 -13.48
N ILE A 528 -11.69 21.32 -14.04
CA ILE A 528 -11.49 19.90 -14.36
C ILE A 528 -11.34 19.05 -13.11
N THR A 529 -10.46 19.42 -12.18
CA THR A 529 -10.18 18.62 -10.98
C THR A 529 -11.41 18.48 -10.08
N PRO A 530 -12.16 19.55 -9.73
CA PRO A 530 -13.41 19.40 -8.97
C PRO A 530 -14.45 18.54 -9.68
N ALA A 531 -14.61 18.68 -11.00
CA ALA A 531 -15.57 17.89 -11.77
C ALA A 531 -15.20 16.39 -11.79
N LEU A 532 -13.92 16.06 -12.03
CA LEU A 532 -13.44 14.68 -12.00
C LEU A 532 -13.60 14.05 -10.62
N LEU A 533 -13.29 14.80 -9.56
CA LEU A 533 -13.49 14.34 -8.18
C LEU A 533 -14.96 14.10 -7.88
N LEU A 534 -15.86 15.00 -8.29
CA LEU A 534 -17.30 14.87 -8.06
C LEU A 534 -17.91 13.68 -8.80
N VAL A 535 -17.41 13.34 -9.99
CA VAL A 535 -17.85 12.15 -10.75
C VAL A 535 -17.27 10.85 -10.17
N SER A 536 -16.16 10.92 -9.44
CA SER A 536 -15.47 9.76 -8.88
C SER A 536 -15.90 9.39 -7.47
N ILE A 537 -16.65 10.28 -6.79
CA ILE A 537 -17.30 10.05 -5.49
C ILE A 537 -18.68 9.46 -5.76
#